data_AF-A0A2W7R1Q4-F1
#
_entry.id   AF-A0A2W7R1Q4-F1
#
_cell.length_a   1.000
_cell.length_b   1.000
_cell.length_c   1.000
_cell.angle_alpha   90.00
_cell.angle_beta   90.00
_cell.angle_gamma   90.00
#
_symmetry.space_group_name_H-M   'P 1'
#
loop_
_entity.id
_entity.type
_entity.pdbx_description
1 polymer ?
#
loop_
_entity_poly.entity_id
_entity_poly.type
_entity_poly.pdbx_seq_one_letter_code
_entity_poly.pdbx_strand_id
1 'polypeptide(L)'
;MDSNKSLHSYIFTISKNEVIDYFNKLNSNRKKVEEYYTNKIETPVDINEEQEILFKRLEEGICQLSEQRRKVIHLSYFDNMSYQEISEHLRISKNTVKNHLVKAKVSLRNYLA
;
A
#
# COMPACT_ATOMS: atom_id res chain seq x y z
N MET A 1 -12.75 53.05 13.64
CA MET A 1 -13.05 52.47 12.32
C MET A 1 -11.96 51.45 12.03
N ASP A 2 -12.19 50.17 12.30
CA ASP A 2 -11.22 49.08 12.01
C ASP A 2 -11.95 47.86 11.43
N SER A 3 -12.74 48.08 10.38
CA SER A 3 -13.50 47.00 9.71
C SER A 3 -12.65 46.11 8.79
N ASN A 4 -11.35 46.38 8.62
CA ASN A 4 -10.48 45.65 7.69
C ASN A 4 -9.67 44.52 8.35
N LYS A 5 -9.37 44.63 9.66
CA LYS A 5 -8.66 43.57 10.42
C LYS A 5 -9.56 42.36 10.70
N SER A 6 -10.87 42.56 10.80
CA SER A 6 -11.83 41.48 11.05
C SER A 6 -12.01 40.57 9.83
N LEU A 7 -12.10 41.12 8.62
CA LEU A 7 -12.35 40.32 7.41
C LEU A 7 -11.16 39.39 7.08
N HIS A 8 -9.94 39.92 7.15
CA HIS A 8 -8.73 39.14 6.88
C HIS A 8 -8.52 38.05 7.95
N SER A 9 -8.76 38.37 9.22
CA SER A 9 -8.70 37.39 10.31
C SER A 9 -9.79 36.32 10.18
N TYR A 10 -10.97 36.69 9.69
CA TYR A 10 -12.10 35.79 9.49
C TYR A 10 -11.85 34.83 8.32
N ILE A 11 -11.34 35.33 7.18
CA ILE A 11 -10.95 34.51 6.03
C ILE A 11 -9.80 33.57 6.41
N PHE A 12 -8.81 34.05 7.17
CA PHE A 12 -7.72 33.21 7.67
C PHE A 12 -8.22 32.09 8.59
N THR A 13 -9.15 32.41 9.49
CA THR A 13 -9.76 31.42 10.40
C THR A 13 -10.55 30.36 9.64
N ILE A 14 -11.38 30.76 8.68
CA ILE A 14 -12.15 29.83 7.84
C ILE A 14 -11.21 28.94 7.04
N SER A 15 -10.21 29.51 6.37
CA SER A 15 -9.24 28.75 5.57
C SER A 15 -8.44 27.77 6.42
N LYS A 16 -8.03 28.17 7.62
CA LYS A 16 -7.32 27.31 8.57
C LYS A 16 -8.21 26.15 9.02
N ASN A 17 -9.47 26.41 9.34
CA ASN A 17 -10.41 25.39 9.78
C ASN A 17 -10.73 24.39 8.66
N GLU A 18 -10.90 24.86 7.43
CA GLU A 18 -11.10 23.99 6.25
C GLU A 18 -9.90 23.06 6.00
N VAL A 19 -8.68 23.59 6.11
CA VAL A 19 -7.45 22.79 5.99
C VAL A 19 -7.36 21.74 7.10
N ILE A 20 -7.65 22.13 8.35
CA ILE A 20 -7.64 21.22 9.49
C ILE A 20 -8.71 20.13 9.32
N ASP A 21 -9.92 20.48 8.90
CA ASP A 21 -11.01 19.52 8.66
C ASP A 21 -10.69 18.55 7.52
N TYR A 22 -10.05 19.03 6.45
CA TYR A 22 -9.57 18.19 5.36
C TYR A 22 -8.54 17.16 5.86
N PHE A 23 -7.55 17.58 6.64
CA PHE A 23 -6.55 16.67 7.21
C PHE A 23 -7.13 15.74 8.27
N ASN A 24 -8.09 16.19 9.08
CA ASN A 24 -8.79 15.35 10.06
C ASN A 24 -9.64 14.26 9.40
N LYS A 25 -10.30 14.56 8.28
CA LYS A 25 -11.02 13.56 7.48
C LYS A 25 -10.05 12.53 6.86
N LEU A 26 -8.93 12.99 6.29
CA LEU A 26 -7.88 12.10 5.79
C LEU A 26 -7.32 11.17 6.88
N ASN A 27 -7.04 11.72 8.06
CA ASN A 27 -6.49 10.97 9.19
C ASN A 27 -7.54 10.03 9.83
N SER A 28 -8.82 10.43 9.88
CA SER A 28 -9.91 9.54 10.33
C SER A 28 -10.12 8.37 9.38
N ASN A 29 -9.97 8.58 8.07
CA ASN A 29 -10.02 7.49 7.10
C ASN A 29 -8.83 6.54 7.27
N ARG A 30 -7.62 7.06 7.54
CA ARG A 30 -6.45 6.22 7.86
C ARG A 30 -6.67 5.43 9.14
N LYS A 31 -7.17 6.06 10.21
CA LYS A 31 -7.50 5.37 11.47
C LYS A 31 -8.54 4.28 11.29
N LYS A 32 -9.59 4.51 10.49
CA LYS A 32 -10.61 3.49 10.18
C LYS A 32 -10.04 2.30 9.42
N VAL A 33 -9.12 2.54 8.49
CA VAL A 33 -8.41 1.49 7.75
C VAL A 33 -7.50 0.71 8.70
N GLU A 34 -6.74 1.42 9.55
CA GLU A 34 -5.84 0.82 10.54
C GLU A 34 -6.61 0.00 11.58
N GLU A 35 -7.72 0.52 12.11
CA GLU A 35 -8.64 -0.17 13.02
C GLU A 35 -9.29 -1.39 12.36
N TYR A 36 -9.66 -1.30 11.08
CA TYR A 36 -10.15 -2.45 10.32
C TYR A 36 -9.10 -3.57 10.20
N TYR A 37 -7.83 -3.23 9.99
CA TYR A 37 -6.75 -4.23 9.95
C TYR A 37 -6.37 -4.76 11.33
N THR A 38 -6.34 -3.92 12.37
CA THR A 38 -6.05 -4.32 13.76
C THR A 38 -7.12 -5.26 14.29
N ASN A 39 -8.41 -4.96 14.08
CA ASN A 39 -9.51 -5.81 14.54
C ASN A 39 -9.61 -7.16 13.80
N LYS A 40 -8.98 -7.29 12.62
CA LYS A 40 -8.93 -8.56 11.86
C LYS A 40 -7.81 -9.49 12.35
N ILE A 41 -6.84 -8.98 13.11
CA ILE A 41 -5.69 -9.73 13.61
C ILE A 41 -6.01 -10.46 14.95
N GLU A 42 -7.06 -10.06 15.66
CA GLU A 42 -7.43 -10.64 16.97
C GLU A 42 -8.39 -11.84 16.91
N THR A 43 -8.94 -12.18 15.73
CA THR A 43 -9.61 -13.47 15.55
C THR A 43 -8.56 -14.52 15.21
N PRO A 44 -8.50 -15.68 15.90
CA PRO A 44 -7.75 -16.81 15.39
C PRO A 44 -8.28 -17.07 13.98
N VAL A 45 -7.46 -16.83 12.97
CA VAL A 45 -7.82 -17.19 11.60
C VAL A 45 -7.87 -18.70 11.63
N ASP A 46 -9.08 -19.24 11.73
CA ASP A 46 -9.34 -20.62 11.34
C ASP A 46 -9.03 -20.63 9.84
N ILE A 47 -7.77 -20.92 9.50
CA ILE A 47 -7.30 -20.95 8.12
C ILE A 47 -8.06 -22.11 7.50
N ASN A 48 -9.20 -21.81 6.90
CA ASN A 48 -10.00 -22.78 6.16
C ASN A 48 -9.06 -23.53 5.21
N GLU A 49 -9.20 -24.85 5.06
CA GLU A 49 -8.33 -25.69 4.22
C GLU A 49 -8.14 -25.09 2.80
N GLU A 50 -9.17 -24.43 2.28
CA GLU A 50 -9.13 -23.69 1.01
C GLU A 50 -8.09 -22.56 0.99
N GLN A 51 -7.91 -21.83 2.10
CA GLN A 51 -6.90 -20.78 2.22
C GLN A 51 -5.50 -21.38 2.29
N GLU A 52 -5.30 -22.48 3.02
CA GLU A 52 -3.99 -23.15 3.07
C GLU A 52 -3.57 -23.68 1.70
N ILE A 53 -4.51 -24.28 0.96
CA ILE A 53 -4.31 -24.72 -0.43
C ILE A 53 -3.96 -23.53 -1.33
N LEU A 54 -4.66 -22.41 -1.20
CA LEU A 54 -4.39 -21.21 -1.98
C LEU A 54 -2.99 -20.63 -1.66
N PHE A 55 -2.59 -20.61 -0.39
CA PHE A 55 -1.25 -20.16 0.02
C PHE A 55 -0.16 -21.05 -0.58
N LYS A 56 -0.31 -22.38 -0.50
CA LYS A 56 0.63 -23.32 -1.13
C LYS A 56 0.75 -23.10 -2.64
N ARG A 57 -0.37 -22.96 -3.34
CA ARG A 57 -0.37 -22.66 -4.79
C ARG A 57 0.29 -21.32 -5.10
N LEU A 58 0.13 -20.30 -4.24
CA LEU A 58 0.78 -19.01 -4.41
C LEU A 58 2.30 -19.13 -4.24
N GLU A 59 2.78 -19.86 -3.22
CA GLU A 59 4.22 -20.11 -3.00
C GLU A 59 4.85 -20.83 -4.19
N GLU A 60 4.19 -21.87 -4.70
CA GLU A 60 4.64 -22.57 -5.91
C GLU A 60 4.68 -21.64 -7.13
N GLY A 61 3.65 -20.81 -7.32
CA GLY A 61 3.60 -19.82 -8.40
C GLY A 61 4.74 -18.81 -8.31
N ILE A 62 5.11 -18.38 -7.10
CA ILE A 62 6.27 -17.51 -6.85
C ILE A 62 7.58 -18.22 -7.20
N CYS A 63 7.67 -19.53 -6.93
CA CYS A 63 8.80 -20.37 -7.33
C CYS A 63 8.93 -20.56 -8.85
N GLN A 64 7.85 -20.38 -9.62
CA GLN A 64 7.90 -20.38 -11.09
C GLN A 64 8.33 -19.03 -11.68
N LEU A 65 8.38 -17.95 -10.89
CA LEU A 65 8.89 -16.68 -11.36
C LEU A 65 10.41 -16.74 -11.59
N SER A 66 10.86 -16.07 -12.65
CA SER A 66 12.28 -15.77 -12.86
C SER A 66 12.88 -15.10 -11.60
N GLU A 67 14.14 -15.38 -11.30
CA GLU A 67 14.84 -14.88 -10.12
C GLU A 67 14.64 -13.38 -9.86
N GLN A 68 14.79 -12.55 -10.91
CA GLN A 68 14.63 -11.09 -10.80
C GLN A 68 13.21 -10.68 -10.42
N ARG A 69 12.19 -11.35 -10.97
CA ARG A 69 10.78 -11.08 -10.63
C ARG A 69 10.45 -11.52 -9.21
N ARG A 70 10.99 -12.66 -8.77
CA ARG A 70 10.84 -13.16 -7.40
C ARG A 70 11.45 -12.19 -6.39
N LYS A 71 12.68 -11.74 -6.63
CA LYS A 71 13.36 -10.72 -5.81
C LYS A 71 12.54 -9.44 -5.71
N VAL A 72 12.07 -8.91 -6.83
CA VAL A 72 11.25 -7.68 -6.85
C VAL A 72 9.91 -7.86 -6.12
N ILE A 73 9.25 -9.01 -6.27
CA ILE A 73 8.04 -9.33 -5.48
C ILE A 73 8.38 -9.36 -4.00
N HIS A 74 9.49 -10.01 -3.62
CA HIS A 74 9.84 -10.14 -2.21
C HIS A 74 10.08 -8.79 -1.56
N LEU A 75 10.94 -7.97 -2.17
CA LEU A 75 11.27 -6.64 -1.66
C LEU A 75 10.02 -5.74 -1.60
N SER A 76 9.10 -5.86 -2.56
CA SER A 76 7.90 -5.03 -2.59
C SER A 76 6.81 -5.46 -1.61
N TYR A 77 6.65 -6.77 -1.36
CA TYR A 77 5.50 -7.32 -0.62
C TYR A 77 5.83 -7.86 0.76
N PHE A 78 7.02 -8.41 0.97
CA PHE A 78 7.48 -8.86 2.30
C PHE A 78 8.27 -7.75 2.99
N ASP A 79 9.17 -7.08 2.27
CA ASP A 79 10.04 -6.04 2.85
C ASP A 79 9.42 -4.63 2.76
N ASN A 80 8.24 -4.49 2.14
CA ASN A 80 7.51 -3.22 1.96
C ASN A 80 8.33 -2.07 1.34
N MET A 81 9.36 -2.38 0.55
CA MET A 81 10.19 -1.38 -0.09
C MET A 81 9.44 -0.68 -1.23
N SER A 82 9.63 0.63 -1.33
CA SER A 82 9.15 1.44 -2.44
C SER A 82 9.88 1.10 -3.74
N TYR A 83 9.28 1.45 -4.88
CA TYR A 83 9.91 1.18 -6.17
C TYR A 83 11.25 1.91 -6.34
N GLN A 84 11.43 3.03 -5.64
CA GLN A 84 12.68 3.77 -5.64
C GLN A 84 13.75 2.97 -4.88
N GLU A 85 13.45 2.54 -3.66
CA GLU A 85 14.38 1.74 -2.83
C GLU A 85 14.75 0.42 -3.50
N ILE A 86 13.79 -0.26 -4.14
CA ILE A 86 14.07 -1.50 -4.90
C ILE A 86 14.97 -1.19 -6.11
N SER A 87 14.75 -0.08 -6.80
CA SER A 87 15.55 0.31 -7.95
C SER A 87 17.01 0.57 -7.58
N GLU A 88 17.22 1.20 -6.43
CA GLU A 88 18.54 1.47 -5.86
C GLU A 88 19.20 0.17 -5.36
N HIS A 89 18.44 -0.66 -4.64
CA HIS A 89 18.91 -1.93 -4.08
C HIS A 89 19.37 -2.92 -5.17
N LEU A 90 18.58 -3.05 -6.23
CA LEU A 90 18.88 -3.96 -7.34
C LEU A 90 19.68 -3.31 -8.47
N ARG A 91 20.00 -2.00 -8.38
CA ARG A 91 20.70 -1.21 -9.40
C ARG A 91 20.06 -1.32 -10.79
N ILE A 92 18.73 -1.21 -10.83
CA ILE A 92 17.92 -1.20 -12.06
C ILE A 92 17.05 0.04 -12.11
N SER A 93 16.47 0.37 -13.28
CA SER A 93 15.56 1.53 -13.35
C SER A 93 14.25 1.27 -12.61
N LYS A 94 13.64 2.33 -12.05
CA LYS A 94 12.29 2.27 -11.45
C LYS A 94 11.23 1.72 -12.44
N ASN A 95 11.40 1.98 -13.73
CA ASN A 95 10.53 1.42 -14.77
C ASN A 95 10.73 -0.10 -14.93
N THR A 96 11.97 -0.57 -14.79
CA THR A 96 12.30 -2.00 -14.79
C THR A 96 11.66 -2.70 -13.58
N VAL A 97 11.70 -2.09 -12.38
CA VAL A 97 10.99 -2.60 -11.18
C VAL A 97 9.50 -2.74 -11.45
N LYS A 98 8.86 -1.69 -11.97
CA LYS A 98 7.43 -1.72 -12.35
C LYS A 98 7.13 -2.84 -13.34
N ASN A 99 7.97 -2.99 -14.37
CA ASN A 99 7.82 -4.05 -15.37
C ASN A 99 7.96 -5.45 -14.77
N HIS A 100 8.91 -5.66 -13.85
CA HIS A 100 9.04 -6.92 -13.12
C HIS A 100 7.78 -7.23 -12.30
N LEU A 101 7.24 -6.25 -11.57
CA LEU A 101 6.01 -6.42 -10.79
C LEU A 101 4.80 -6.74 -11.66
N VAL A 102 4.62 -6.02 -12.78
CA VAL A 102 3.51 -6.28 -13.70
C VAL A 102 3.61 -7.69 -14.28
N LYS A 103 4.79 -8.08 -14.79
CA LYS A 103 5.00 -9.42 -15.36
C LYS A 103 4.86 -10.52 -14.31
N ALA A 104 5.34 -10.28 -13.08
CA ALA A 104 5.17 -11.22 -11.98
C ALA A 104 3.69 -11.44 -11.64
N LYS A 105 2.90 -10.36 -11.53
CA LYS A 105 1.46 -10.45 -11.26
C LYS A 105 0.70 -11.21 -12.34
N VAL A 106 1.05 -10.98 -13.61
CA VAL A 106 0.45 -11.72 -14.74
C VAL A 106 0.81 -13.20 -14.66
N SER A 107 2.07 -13.54 -14.40
CA SER A 107 2.50 -14.93 -14.24
C SER A 107 1.78 -15.62 -13.07
N LEU A 108 1.67 -14.97 -11.91
CA LEU A 108 0.96 -15.51 -10.75
C LEU A 108 -0.54 -15.69 -11.03
N ARG A 109 -1.18 -14.72 -11.70
CA ARG A 109 -2.58 -14.85 -12.11
C ARG A 109 -2.79 -16.05 -13.02
N ASN A 110 -1.89 -16.26 -13.99
CA ASN A 110 -2.00 -17.40 -14.92
C ASN A 110 -1.73 -18.74 -14.23
N TYR A 111 -0.94 -18.77 -13.15
CA TYR A 111 -0.67 -19.99 -12.38
C TYR A 111 -1.82 -20.36 -11.43
N LEU A 112 -2.51 -19.35 -10.90
CA LEU A 112 -3.61 -19.53 -9.94
C LEU A 112 -4.99 -19.67 -10.61
N ALA A 113 -5.11 -19.26 -11.86
CA ALA A 113 -6.27 -19.54 -12.71
C ALA A 113 -6.47 -21.06 -12.88
#